data_AF-A0A8J7GLX2-F1
#
_entry.id   AF-A0A8J7GLX2-F1
#
_cell.length_a   1.000
_cell.length_b   1.000
_cell.length_c   1.000
_cell.angle_alpha   90.00
_cell.angle_beta   90.00
_cell.angle_gamma   90.00
#
_symmetry.space_group_name_H-M   'P 1'
#
loop_
_entity.id
_entity.type
_entity.pdbx_description
1 polymer ?
#
loop_
_entity_poly.entity_id
_entity_poly.type
_entity_poly.pdbx_seq_one_letter_code
_entity_poly.pdbx_strand_id
1 'polypeptide(L)'
;MLPPLAELPAVEARLARTLTGPQRARALALLDDVSAEIRHTTGRAWVGPGGGLDPARPDVLGVVAAAATVRALTNPQGLSAETVGEYSRRFARDEPGGGVYLTEPERRMLLAAVNVTGSLVSVPTVRDVDVSDSTLWKGDGYGGDLLAWESWADW
;
A
#
# COMPACT_ATOMS: atom_id res chain seq x y z
N MET A 1 -16.47 18.32 5.32
CA MET A 1 -16.11 17.14 4.50
C MET A 1 -14.96 17.53 3.58
N LEU A 2 -13.96 16.65 3.42
CA LEU A 2 -12.87 16.87 2.47
C LEU A 2 -13.32 16.42 1.06
N PRO A 3 -12.82 17.04 -0.03
CA PRO A 3 -13.25 16.71 -1.38
C PRO A 3 -12.93 15.24 -1.74
N PRO A 4 -13.79 14.48 -2.42
CA PRO A 4 -13.49 13.09 -2.77
C PRO A 4 -12.28 12.98 -3.71
N LEU A 5 -11.51 11.89 -3.59
CA LEU A 5 -10.28 11.67 -4.37
C LEU A 5 -10.56 11.27 -5.83
N ALA A 6 -11.78 10.82 -6.12
CA ALA A 6 -12.27 10.54 -7.46
C ALA A 6 -13.63 11.20 -7.66
N GLU A 7 -13.93 11.53 -8.92
CA GLU A 7 -15.20 12.12 -9.31
C GLU A 7 -16.17 11.05 -9.83
N LEU A 8 -17.46 11.34 -9.75
CA LEU A 8 -18.52 10.45 -10.25
C LEU A 8 -18.33 10.01 -11.71
N PRO A 9 -17.89 10.86 -12.66
CA PRO A 9 -17.65 10.42 -14.04
C PRO A 9 -16.62 9.29 -14.16
N ALA A 10 -15.63 9.23 -13.26
CA ALA A 10 -14.64 8.15 -13.26
C ALA A 10 -15.25 6.80 -12.84
N VAL A 11 -16.30 6.81 -12.01
CA VAL A 11 -17.06 5.62 -11.61
C VAL A 11 -18.01 5.20 -12.74
N GLU A 12 -18.72 6.17 -13.33
CA GLU A 12 -19.65 5.92 -14.45
C GLU A 12 -18.94 5.35 -15.68
N ALA A 13 -17.76 5.88 -16.02
CA ALA A 13 -16.94 5.37 -17.11
C ALA A 13 -16.54 3.89 -16.91
N ARG A 14 -16.22 3.49 -15.68
CA ARG A 14 -15.89 2.09 -15.35
C ARG A 14 -17.10 1.17 -15.36
N LEU A 15 -18.27 1.67 -15.00
CA LEU A 15 -19.53 0.93 -15.07
C LEU A 15 -20.14 0.90 -16.48
N ALA A 16 -19.57 1.65 -17.43
CA ALA A 16 -20.12 1.87 -18.76
C ALA A 16 -21.58 2.34 -18.76
N ARG A 17 -22.00 3.08 -17.72
CA ARG A 17 -23.36 3.62 -17.58
C ARG A 17 -23.41 4.85 -16.67
N THR A 18 -24.37 5.72 -16.93
CA THR A 18 -24.68 6.86 -16.06
C THR A 18 -25.49 6.40 -14.85
N LEU A 19 -25.15 6.93 -13.67
CA LEU A 19 -25.88 6.66 -12.43
C LEU A 19 -26.91 7.76 -12.18
N THR A 20 -28.15 7.37 -11.91
CA THR A 20 -29.26 8.29 -11.66
C THR A 20 -29.94 8.01 -10.32
N GLY A 21 -30.62 9.02 -9.78
CA GLY A 21 -31.46 8.90 -8.60
C GLY A 21 -30.74 8.30 -7.37
N PRO A 22 -31.33 7.29 -6.69
CA PRO A 22 -30.74 6.70 -5.49
C PRO A 22 -29.36 6.08 -5.69
N GLN A 23 -29.06 5.54 -6.89
CA GLN A 23 -27.76 4.95 -7.17
C GLN A 23 -26.66 6.01 -7.24
N ARG A 24 -26.97 7.19 -7.77
CA ARG A 24 -26.06 8.34 -7.79
C ARG A 24 -25.75 8.82 -6.37
N ALA A 25 -26.79 9.01 -5.54
CA ALA A 25 -26.60 9.42 -4.15
C ALA A 25 -25.73 8.42 -3.38
N ARG A 26 -25.96 7.12 -3.60
CA ARG A 26 -25.15 6.05 -3.02
C ARG A 26 -23.69 6.08 -3.49
N ALA A 27 -23.46 6.29 -4.79
CA ALA A 27 -22.11 6.35 -5.33
C ALA A 27 -21.31 7.53 -4.77
N LEU A 28 -21.95 8.68 -4.55
CA LEU A 28 -21.33 9.83 -3.92
C LEU A 28 -20.95 9.55 -2.46
N ALA A 29 -21.85 8.96 -1.67
CA ALA A 29 -21.55 8.56 -0.30
C ALA A 29 -20.38 7.55 -0.23
N LEU A 30 -20.37 6.56 -1.13
CA LEU A 30 -19.27 5.59 -1.21
C LEU A 30 -17.94 6.23 -1.64
N LEU A 31 -17.97 7.24 -2.52
CA LEU A 31 -16.76 7.97 -2.89
C LEU A 31 -16.17 8.74 -1.69
N ASP A 32 -17.03 9.31 -0.85
CA ASP A 32 -16.60 9.98 0.38
C ASP A 32 -15.97 8.98 1.37
N ASP A 33 -16.62 7.84 1.59
CA ASP A 33 -16.14 6.77 2.47
C ASP A 33 -14.81 6.18 1.99
N VAL A 34 -14.71 5.85 0.69
CA VAL A 34 -13.46 5.34 0.07
C VAL A 34 -12.35 6.38 0.17
N SER A 35 -12.67 7.66 -0.04
CA SER A 35 -11.69 8.73 0.07
C SER A 35 -11.19 8.90 1.51
N ALA A 36 -12.06 8.69 2.51
CA ALA A 36 -11.66 8.67 3.92
C ALA A 36 -10.73 7.49 4.22
N GLU A 37 -11.04 6.29 3.73
CA GLU A 37 -10.21 5.09 3.93
C GLU A 37 -8.82 5.21 3.27
N ILE A 38 -8.75 5.78 2.06
CA ILE A 38 -7.46 6.02 1.37
C ILE A 38 -6.62 7.03 2.15
N ARG A 39 -7.21 8.09 2.69
CA ARG A 39 -6.49 9.06 3.53
C ARG A 39 -5.99 8.43 4.81
N HIS A 40 -6.82 7.60 5.43
CA HIS A 40 -6.43 6.84 6.62
C HIS A 40 -5.23 5.94 6.31
N THR A 41 -5.29 5.20 5.20
CA THR A 41 -4.23 4.29 4.76
C THR A 41 -2.93 5.02 4.39
N THR A 42 -3.03 6.17 3.71
CA THR A 42 -1.86 6.93 3.25
C THR A 42 -1.33 7.93 4.27
N GLY A 43 -2.04 8.18 5.36
CA GLY A 43 -1.68 9.15 6.39
C GLY A 43 -1.72 10.62 5.93
N ARG A 44 -2.25 10.92 4.73
CA ARG A 44 -2.25 12.27 4.16
C ARG A 44 -3.62 12.63 3.58
N ALA A 45 -4.02 13.89 3.77
CA ALA A 45 -5.33 14.39 3.34
C ALA A 45 -5.44 14.63 1.82
N TRP A 46 -4.31 14.93 1.16
CA TRP A 46 -4.21 15.31 -0.26
C TRP A 46 -5.07 16.51 -0.64
N VAL A 47 -5.09 17.51 0.26
CA VAL A 47 -5.82 18.76 0.09
C VAL A 47 -4.82 19.92 0.16
N GLY A 48 -4.91 20.84 -0.79
CA GLY A 48 -4.09 22.04 -0.84
C GLY A 48 -4.62 23.17 0.06
N PRO A 49 -3.89 24.31 0.14
CA PRO A 49 -4.25 25.43 1.02
C PRO A 49 -5.64 26.03 0.75
N GLY A 50 -6.14 25.91 -0.47
CA GLY A 50 -7.46 26.39 -0.89
C GLY A 50 -8.61 25.41 -0.65
N GLY A 51 -8.39 24.30 0.05
CA GLY A 51 -9.42 23.28 0.32
C GLY A 51 -9.75 22.37 -0.88
N GLY A 52 -9.14 22.59 -2.04
CA GLY A 52 -9.20 21.72 -3.21
C GLY A 52 -8.18 20.57 -3.14
N LEU A 53 -8.31 19.58 -4.04
CA LEU A 53 -7.35 18.48 -4.15
C LEU A 53 -5.94 19.00 -4.48
N ASP A 54 -4.94 18.44 -3.81
CA ASP A 54 -3.52 18.75 -4.05
C ASP A 54 -3.12 18.32 -5.48
N PRO A 55 -2.62 19.21 -6.35
CA PRO A 55 -2.18 18.83 -7.69
C PRO A 55 -0.94 17.93 -7.69
N ALA A 56 -0.17 17.88 -6.60
CA ALA A 56 0.98 16.99 -6.46
C ALA A 56 0.59 15.56 -6.02
N ARG A 57 -0.72 15.27 -5.89
CA ARG A 57 -1.19 13.94 -5.50
C ARG A 57 -0.91 12.92 -6.61
N PRO A 58 -0.55 11.68 -6.28
CA PRO A 58 -0.44 10.61 -7.26
C PRO A 58 -1.80 10.28 -7.91
N ASP A 59 -1.83 10.11 -9.24
CA ASP A 59 -3.04 9.75 -10.00
C ASP A 59 -3.66 8.42 -9.56
N VAL A 60 -2.82 7.51 -9.06
CA VAL A 60 -3.23 6.18 -8.57
C VAL A 60 -4.27 6.27 -7.45
N LEU A 61 -4.29 7.37 -6.67
CA LEU A 61 -5.29 7.60 -5.63
C LEU A 61 -6.70 7.67 -6.22
N GLY A 62 -6.86 8.41 -7.32
CA GLY A 62 -8.14 8.51 -8.02
C GLY A 62 -8.53 7.19 -8.70
N VAL A 63 -7.55 6.46 -9.22
CA VAL A 63 -7.78 5.16 -9.86
C VAL A 63 -8.31 4.13 -8.86
N VAL A 64 -7.65 3.99 -7.72
CA VAL A 64 -8.04 3.07 -6.65
C VAL A 64 -9.37 3.49 -6.04
N ALA A 65 -9.58 4.79 -5.80
CA ALA A 65 -10.83 5.29 -5.23
C ALA A 65 -12.05 4.92 -6.09
N ALA A 66 -11.94 5.13 -7.41
CA ALA A 66 -13.03 4.78 -8.32
C ALA A 66 -13.22 3.26 -8.45
N ALA A 67 -12.13 2.46 -8.47
CA ALA A 67 -12.22 1.00 -8.53
C ALA A 67 -12.89 0.41 -7.27
N ALA A 68 -12.48 0.85 -6.07
CA ALA A 68 -13.08 0.43 -4.81
C ALA A 68 -14.56 0.84 -4.72
N THR A 69 -14.92 2.02 -5.21
CA THR A 69 -16.33 2.46 -5.29
C THR A 69 -17.16 1.55 -6.20
N VAL A 70 -16.65 1.22 -7.39
CA VAL A 70 -17.32 0.27 -8.31
C VAL A 70 -17.52 -1.09 -7.66
N ARG A 71 -16.53 -1.58 -6.91
CA ARG A 71 -16.62 -2.83 -6.16
C ARG A 71 -17.72 -2.76 -5.09
N ALA A 72 -17.74 -1.71 -4.28
CA ALA A 72 -18.77 -1.51 -3.25
C ALA A 72 -20.19 -1.36 -3.83
N LEU A 73 -20.32 -0.75 -5.02
CA LEU A 73 -21.60 -0.64 -5.73
C LEU A 73 -22.09 -1.98 -6.29
N THR A 74 -21.19 -2.84 -6.76
CA THR A 74 -21.52 -4.12 -7.39
C THR A 74 -21.71 -5.25 -6.39
N ASN A 75 -21.05 -5.19 -5.23
CA ASN A 75 -21.22 -6.16 -4.15
C ASN A 75 -21.59 -5.46 -2.84
N PRO A 76 -22.83 -4.97 -2.71
CA PRO A 76 -23.27 -4.23 -1.52
C PRO A 76 -23.39 -5.10 -0.27
N GLN A 77 -23.63 -6.41 -0.43
CA GLN A 77 -23.84 -7.36 0.66
C GLN A 77 -22.55 -8.04 1.11
N GLY A 78 -21.41 -7.80 0.41
CA GLY A 78 -20.14 -8.43 0.74
C GLY A 78 -20.14 -9.94 0.56
N LEU A 79 -20.96 -10.46 -0.36
CA LEU A 79 -21.04 -11.89 -0.60
C LEU A 79 -19.71 -12.37 -1.16
N SER A 80 -19.17 -13.48 -0.62
CA SER A 80 -17.96 -14.12 -1.15
C SER A 80 -18.28 -15.08 -2.30
N ALA A 81 -19.50 -15.61 -2.34
CA ALA A 81 -20.01 -16.44 -3.42
C ALA A 81 -21.54 -16.39 -3.43
N GLU A 82 -22.11 -16.47 -4.63
CA GLU A 82 -23.55 -16.59 -4.85
C GLU A 82 -23.79 -17.72 -5.86
N THR A 83 -24.69 -18.63 -5.51
CA THR A 83 -25.15 -19.71 -6.39
C THR A 83 -26.63 -19.50 -6.64
N VAL A 84 -27.00 -19.23 -7.89
CA VAL A 84 -28.39 -19.11 -8.33
C VAL A 84 -28.64 -20.16 -9.41
N GLY A 85 -29.26 -21.28 -9.00
CA GLY A 85 -29.45 -22.43 -9.89
C GLY A 85 -28.12 -23.01 -10.35
N GLU A 86 -27.90 -23.06 -11.66
CA GLU A 86 -26.65 -23.56 -12.28
C GLU A 86 -25.55 -22.49 -12.37
N TYR A 87 -25.87 -21.22 -12.14
CA TYR A 87 -24.90 -20.14 -12.20
C TYR A 87 -24.19 -19.98 -10.85
N SER A 88 -22.86 -20.13 -10.87
CA SER A 88 -22.01 -19.81 -9.72
C SER A 88 -21.16 -18.58 -10.01
N ARG A 89 -21.24 -17.57 -9.14
CA ARG A 89 -20.36 -16.41 -9.17
C ARG A 89 -19.58 -16.37 -7.86
N ARG A 90 -18.25 -16.35 -7.96
CA ARG A 90 -17.36 -16.14 -6.81
C ARG A 90 -16.83 -14.71 -6.86
N PHE A 91 -16.88 -14.03 -5.73
CA PHE A 91 -16.21 -12.75 -5.53
C PHE A 91 -14.83 -13.00 -4.89
N ALA A 92 -13.84 -12.19 -5.22
CA ALA A 92 -12.48 -12.35 -4.67
C ALA A 92 -12.50 -12.30 -3.13
N ARG A 93 -11.83 -13.27 -2.51
CA ARG A 93 -11.90 -13.58 -1.07
C ARG A 93 -10.74 -12.93 -0.30
N ASP A 94 -10.52 -11.62 -0.50
CA ASP A 94 -9.40 -10.99 0.19
C ASP A 94 -9.79 -10.45 1.58
N GLU A 95 -11.03 -10.01 1.82
CA GLU A 95 -11.50 -9.64 3.16
C GLU A 95 -13.02 -9.91 3.38
N PRO A 96 -13.44 -10.38 4.57
CA PRO A 96 -14.85 -10.54 4.91
C PRO A 96 -15.44 -9.18 5.34
N GLY A 97 -16.25 -8.56 4.47
CA GLY A 97 -16.99 -7.36 4.83
C GLY A 97 -17.76 -6.78 3.65
N GLY A 98 -19.09 -6.74 3.74
CA GLY A 98 -19.90 -5.92 2.86
C GLY A 98 -19.67 -4.45 3.19
N GLY A 99 -19.02 -3.71 2.29
CA GLY A 99 -18.69 -2.31 2.55
C GLY A 99 -17.56 -1.77 1.67
N VAL A 100 -17.06 -0.61 2.07
CA VAL A 100 -15.86 0.00 1.51
C VAL A 100 -14.64 -0.69 2.11
N TYR A 101 -13.87 -1.37 1.27
CA TYR A 101 -12.59 -1.94 1.64
C TYR A 101 -11.58 -1.72 0.52
N LEU A 102 -10.30 -1.68 0.88
CA LEU A 102 -9.19 -1.66 -0.06
C LEU A 102 -8.56 -3.05 -0.06
N THR A 103 -8.34 -3.61 -1.24
CA THR A 103 -7.62 -4.89 -1.32
C THR A 103 -6.16 -4.71 -0.99
N GLU A 104 -5.51 -5.78 -0.54
CA GLU A 104 -4.08 -5.80 -0.25
C GLU A 104 -3.20 -5.27 -1.42
N PRO A 105 -3.40 -5.65 -2.70
CA PRO A 105 -2.66 -5.03 -3.81
C PRO A 105 -2.94 -3.53 -3.96
N GLU A 106 -4.16 -3.06 -3.73
CA GLU A 106 -4.49 -1.64 -3.78
C GLU A 106 -3.77 -0.88 -2.67
N ARG A 107 -3.79 -1.40 -1.42
CA ARG A 107 -3.05 -0.81 -0.30
C ARG A 107 -1.56 -0.72 -0.62
N ARG A 108 -0.97 -1.77 -1.19
CA ARG A 108 0.43 -1.77 -1.62
C ARG A 108 0.72 -0.72 -2.70
N MET A 109 -0.14 -0.60 -3.70
CA MET A 109 0.00 0.42 -4.76
C MET A 109 -0.07 1.84 -4.20
N LEU A 110 -1.00 2.09 -3.27
CA LEU A 110 -1.13 3.37 -2.58
C LEU A 110 0.12 3.70 -1.77
N LEU A 111 0.59 2.76 -0.95
CA LEU A 111 1.79 2.95 -0.14
C LEU A 111 3.03 3.15 -1.00
N ALA A 112 3.19 2.41 -2.09
CA ALA A 112 4.30 2.59 -3.02
C ALA A 112 4.30 3.98 -3.68
N ALA A 113 3.12 4.51 -4.01
CA ALA A 113 2.99 5.82 -4.63
C ALA A 113 3.17 6.99 -3.66
N VAL A 114 2.94 6.76 -2.37
CA VAL A 114 3.11 7.79 -1.32
C VAL A 114 4.51 7.75 -0.73
N ASN A 115 5.09 6.56 -0.58
CA ASN A 115 6.41 6.33 0.00
C ASN A 115 7.50 6.29 -1.09
N VAL A 116 7.50 7.29 -1.99
CA VAL A 116 8.50 7.40 -3.08
C VAL A 116 9.94 7.52 -2.55
N THR A 117 10.13 7.74 -1.26
CA THR A 117 11.46 7.93 -0.66
C THR A 117 11.56 7.25 0.72
N GLY A 118 12.34 6.17 0.81
CA GLY A 118 13.06 5.81 2.04
C GLY A 118 12.49 4.69 2.92
N SER A 119 12.65 3.43 2.53
CA SER A 119 12.73 2.36 3.53
C SER A 119 13.92 1.44 3.23
N LEU A 120 14.77 1.26 4.25
CA LEU A 120 16.04 0.52 4.26
C LEU A 120 17.06 0.94 3.19
N VAL A 121 17.95 1.85 3.56
CA VAL A 121 19.23 2.04 2.86
C VAL A 121 20.31 1.38 3.70
N SER A 122 20.97 0.37 3.14
CA SER A 122 22.21 -0.15 3.72
C SER A 122 23.29 0.91 3.53
N VAL A 123 23.69 1.57 4.60
CA VAL A 123 24.85 2.46 4.58
C VAL A 123 26.09 1.59 4.82
N PRO A 124 26.98 1.40 3.83
CA PRO A 124 28.24 0.73 4.09
C PRO A 124 29.08 1.62 5.01
N THR A 125 29.30 1.19 6.25
CA THR A 125 30.29 1.81 7.12
C THR A 125 31.66 1.24 6.76
N VAL A 126 32.53 2.06 6.18
CA VAL A 126 33.95 1.73 6.14
C VAL A 126 34.49 1.91 7.56
N ARG A 127 35.12 0.88 8.12
CA ARG A 127 35.86 1.03 9.38
C ARG A 127 37.08 1.90 9.07
N ASP A 128 37.11 3.11 9.62
CA ASP A 128 38.29 3.99 9.61
C ASP A 128 39.27 3.55 10.71
N VAL A 129 39.60 2.27 10.70
CA VAL A 129 40.62 1.69 11.56
C VAL A 129 41.56 0.99 10.62
N ASP A 130 42.81 1.47 10.55
CA ASP A 130 43.90 0.71 9.97
C ASP A 130 44.02 -0.60 10.75
N VAL A 131 43.49 -1.67 10.15
CA VAL A 131 43.60 -3.01 10.71
C VAL A 131 45.05 -3.45 10.49
N SER A 132 45.93 -3.03 11.39
CA SER A 132 47.32 -3.50 11.43
C SER A 132 47.38 -4.92 11.98
N ASP A 133 48.45 -5.63 11.65
CA ASP A 133 48.71 -7.04 11.99
C ASP A 133 48.66 -7.35 13.50
N SER A 134 48.74 -6.32 14.36
CA SER A 134 48.59 -6.40 15.82
C SER A 134 47.13 -6.44 16.33
N THR A 135 46.15 -6.27 15.44
CA THR A 135 44.73 -6.07 15.80
C THR A 135 43.85 -7.26 15.42
N LEU A 136 44.39 -8.21 14.65
CA LEU A 136 43.70 -9.41 14.20
C LEU A 136 44.06 -10.60 15.09
N TRP A 137 43.10 -10.95 15.94
CA TRP A 137 43.20 -12.05 16.88
C TRP A 137 42.27 -13.18 16.44
N LYS A 138 42.80 -14.39 16.31
CA LYS A 138 42.02 -15.59 15.99
C LYS A 138 42.03 -16.52 17.20
N GLY A 139 40.87 -17.02 17.58
CA GLY A 139 40.79 -18.09 18.57
C GLY A 139 41.43 -19.36 18.03
N ASP A 140 42.28 -20.00 18.82
CA ASP A 140 42.75 -21.34 18.46
C ASP A 140 41.56 -22.32 18.48
N GLY A 141 41.61 -23.36 17.64
CA GLY A 141 40.56 -24.37 17.55
C GLY A 141 40.45 -25.28 18.78
N TYR A 142 41.26 -25.03 19.82
CA TYR A 142 41.40 -25.85 21.02
C TYR A 142 40.95 -25.12 22.30
N GLY A 143 40.45 -23.88 22.17
CA GLY A 143 39.89 -23.10 23.28
C GLY A 143 40.93 -22.39 24.15
N GLY A 144 42.14 -22.18 23.65
CA GLY A 144 43.20 -21.40 24.28
C GLY A 144 43.12 -19.89 24.02
N ASP A 145 44.17 -19.18 24.44
CA ASP A 145 44.28 -17.72 24.32
C ASP A 145 44.25 -17.25 22.86
N LEU A 146 43.76 -16.03 22.66
CA LEU A 146 43.75 -15.39 21.35
C LEU A 146 45.19 -15.27 20.81
N LEU A 147 45.43 -15.73 19.59
CA LEU A 147 46.73 -15.64 18.92
C LEU A 147 46.70 -14.59 17.82
N ALA A 148 47.79 -13.84 17.69
CA ALA A 148 48.00 -12.92 16.58
C ALA A 148 48.17 -13.70 15.27
N TRP A 149 47.58 -13.19 14.18
CA TRP A 149 47.47 -13.86 12.88
C TRP A 149 48.82 -14.29 12.25
N GLU A 150 49.92 -13.55 12.51
CA GLU A 150 51.25 -13.85 11.95
C GLU A 150 51.82 -15.20 12.40
N SER A 151 51.41 -15.72 13.55
CA SER A 151 51.88 -17.03 14.06
C SER A 151 51.47 -18.23 13.20
N TRP A 152 50.63 -18.01 12.19
CA TRP A 152 50.15 -19.02 11.25
C TRP A 152 50.84 -19.00 9.88
N ALA A 153 51.69 -18.02 9.57
CA ALA A 153 52.29 -17.89 8.24
C ALA A 153 53.56 -18.76 8.03
N ASP A 154 54.09 -19.37 9.09
CA ASP A 154 55.37 -20.12 9.08
C ASP A 154 55.22 -21.65 9.22
N TRP A 155 54.08 -22.23 8.79
CA TRP A 155 53.90 -23.70 8.75
C TRP A 155 53.17 -24.21 7.51
#